data_AF-A0A2T5ETE9-F1
#
_entry.id   AF-A0A2T5ETE9-F1
#
_cell.length_a   1.000
_cell.length_b   1.000
_cell.length_c   1.000
_cell.angle_alpha   90.00
_cell.angle_beta   90.00
_cell.angle_gamma   90.00
#
_symmetry.space_group_name_H-M   'P 1'
#
loop_
_entity.id
_entity.type
_entity.pdbx_description
1 polymer ?
#
loop_
_entity_poly.entity_id
_entity_poly.type
_entity_poly.pdbx_seq_one_letter_code
_entity_poly.pdbx_strand_id
1 'polypeptide(L)'
;MSDNSARSAPSTDKATIQASASFLHALSIQHIVHYTQQNHALTPSEDATKWVLHRWPNTQEARRQVTETTLSDIRRQWIHQPARLKSNYQNALTAILLYLHHVLGWEIPKTEEKKLVDHDAKLFEKITSHAHVAYRLLQRYNTFLETFYQKRTPLSQEQIALIVALEVAPLPIDYLHHILTSPDCIEIVDNRLYLRLIHIQGRQSKGRPDKEADDASFTRYHLPLFVYRALTTFYEQHAATLSHPSMRLNRLKDRLHALINQLINDVEPSTGASSPTHPCSKAQLHFLLQAIWYYRDDVVPTLLKDIAYPARHVAYELKTLSIPNQEKQLDDIYAQTWDDKWYEKVKPGEKEQWPHQKLLNDYKKNRTKPTKYEVTRWQMHNVLPQLAGLFVKKPDIVRWRAG
;
A
#
# COMPACT_ATOMS: atom_id res chain seq x y z
N MET A 1 -31.46 4.30 -67.15
CA MET A 1 -31.97 3.60 -65.95
C MET A 1 -30.77 2.96 -65.26
N SER A 2 -30.62 3.22 -63.95
CA SER A 2 -29.88 2.46 -62.92
C SER A 2 -29.28 3.38 -61.86
N ASP A 3 -30.15 3.69 -60.89
CA ASP A 3 -30.02 3.71 -59.43
C ASP A 3 -28.68 3.98 -58.72
N ASN A 4 -28.82 4.92 -57.78
CA ASN A 4 -28.07 5.11 -56.53
C ASN A 4 -27.96 3.82 -55.70
N SER A 5 -26.79 3.60 -55.07
CA SER A 5 -26.78 3.24 -53.65
C SER A 5 -25.41 3.48 -53.00
N ALA A 6 -25.41 4.38 -52.03
CA ALA A 6 -24.32 4.63 -51.09
C ALA A 6 -24.00 3.35 -50.27
N ARG A 7 -22.71 3.08 -50.06
CA ARG A 7 -22.23 2.23 -48.96
C ARG A 7 -21.16 2.99 -48.19
N SER A 8 -21.60 3.55 -47.06
CA SER A 8 -20.78 4.12 -46.01
C SER A 8 -19.76 3.09 -45.49
N ALA A 9 -18.49 3.47 -45.44
CA ALA A 9 -17.46 2.75 -44.69
C ALA A 9 -17.82 2.75 -43.19
N PRO A 10 -17.64 1.65 -42.45
CA PRO A 10 -17.87 1.64 -41.02
C PRO A 10 -16.77 2.44 -40.31
N SER A 11 -17.23 3.38 -39.47
CA SER A 11 -16.46 4.26 -38.58
C SER A 11 -15.35 3.52 -37.82
N THR A 12 -14.10 3.79 -38.20
CA THR A 12 -12.87 3.45 -37.47
C THR A 12 -12.68 4.26 -36.18
N ASP A 13 -13.49 5.29 -35.94
CA ASP A 13 -13.30 6.18 -34.80
C ASP A 13 -13.78 5.58 -33.48
N LYS A 14 -14.91 4.86 -33.45
CA LYS A 14 -15.49 4.41 -32.18
C LYS A 14 -14.68 3.32 -31.46
N ALA A 15 -14.13 2.35 -32.19
CA ALA A 15 -13.30 1.29 -31.62
C ALA A 15 -11.94 1.84 -31.14
N THR A 16 -11.38 2.78 -31.90
CA THR A 16 -10.13 3.47 -31.58
C THR A 16 -10.29 4.33 -30.31
N ILE A 17 -11.40 5.06 -30.18
CA ILE A 17 -11.73 5.86 -28.98
C ILE A 17 -11.95 4.95 -27.75
N GLN A 18 -12.61 3.80 -27.91
CA GLN A 18 -12.94 2.91 -26.80
C GLN A 18 -11.72 2.12 -26.26
N ALA A 19 -10.79 1.71 -27.14
CA ALA A 19 -9.50 1.11 -26.74
C ALA A 19 -8.56 2.14 -26.08
N SER A 20 -8.56 3.38 -26.58
CA SER A 20 -7.82 4.50 -26.00
C SER A 20 -8.30 4.82 -24.58
N ALA A 21 -9.61 4.77 -24.34
CA ALA A 21 -10.20 4.98 -23.02
C ALA A 21 -9.82 3.87 -22.01
N SER A 22 -9.75 2.60 -22.43
CA SER A 22 -9.32 1.49 -21.57
C SER A 22 -7.83 1.50 -21.22
N PHE A 23 -6.99 2.01 -22.12
CA PHE A 23 -5.54 2.08 -21.94
C PHE A 23 -5.13 3.24 -21.01
N LEU A 24 -5.75 4.41 -21.17
CA LEU A 24 -5.59 5.55 -20.26
C LEU A 24 -6.13 5.24 -18.85
N HIS A 25 -7.07 4.31 -18.73
CA HIS A 25 -7.57 3.84 -17.43
C HIS A 25 -6.57 2.91 -16.70
N ALA A 26 -5.66 2.24 -17.42
CA ALA A 26 -4.63 1.37 -16.85
C ALA A 26 -3.37 2.16 -16.40
N LEU A 27 -3.06 3.26 -17.10
CA LEU A 27 -2.02 4.25 -16.74
C LEU A 27 -2.60 5.36 -15.85
N SER A 28 -3.36 4.99 -14.82
CA SER A 28 -3.78 5.95 -13.81
C SER A 28 -2.56 6.46 -13.06
N ILE A 29 -2.38 7.80 -13.01
CA ILE A 29 -1.35 8.47 -12.19
C ILE A 29 -1.40 7.95 -10.77
N GLN A 30 -2.62 7.73 -10.23
CA GLN A 30 -2.81 7.22 -8.88
C GLN A 30 -2.23 5.80 -8.72
N HIS A 31 -2.40 4.92 -9.70
CA HIS A 31 -1.84 3.56 -9.63
C HIS A 31 -0.30 3.56 -9.71
N ILE A 32 0.28 4.40 -10.58
CA ILE A 32 1.74 4.52 -10.73
C ILE A 32 2.35 5.13 -9.46
N VAL A 33 1.75 6.20 -8.95
CA VAL A 33 2.19 6.86 -7.71
C VAL A 33 2.03 5.91 -6.53
N HIS A 34 0.90 5.21 -6.42
CA HIS A 34 0.67 4.23 -5.35
C HIS A 34 1.67 3.07 -5.42
N TYR A 35 1.89 2.47 -6.59
CA TYR A 35 2.85 1.38 -6.78
C TYR A 35 4.29 1.81 -6.47
N THR A 36 4.69 3.01 -6.87
CA THR A 36 6.07 3.50 -6.64
C THR A 36 6.30 3.94 -5.20
N GLN A 37 5.28 4.50 -4.55
CA GLN A 37 5.27 4.76 -3.10
C GLN A 37 5.35 3.46 -2.30
N GLN A 38 4.56 2.44 -2.65
CA GLN A 38 4.60 1.15 -1.97
C GLN A 38 5.98 0.51 -2.04
N ASN A 39 6.61 0.51 -3.23
CA ASN A 39 7.90 -0.15 -3.41
C ASN A 39 9.12 0.73 -3.04
N HIS A 40 8.88 1.94 -2.50
CA HIS A 40 9.91 2.91 -2.10
C HIS A 40 11.02 3.11 -3.15
N ALA A 41 10.67 2.90 -4.41
CA ALA A 41 11.63 2.91 -5.50
C ALA A 41 12.07 4.35 -5.77
N LEU A 42 11.09 5.23 -5.92
CA LEU A 42 11.21 6.61 -6.37
C LEU A 42 10.01 7.41 -5.84
N THR A 43 10.24 8.66 -5.42
CA THR A 43 9.17 9.61 -5.06
C THR A 43 9.14 10.76 -6.06
N PRO A 44 8.74 10.53 -7.33
CA PRO A 44 8.53 11.63 -8.26
C PRO A 44 7.33 12.48 -7.81
N SER A 45 7.33 13.78 -8.12
CA SER A 45 6.13 14.59 -7.89
C SER A 45 4.99 14.12 -8.81
N GLU A 46 3.75 14.30 -8.35
CA GLU A 46 2.57 13.98 -9.15
C GLU A 46 2.57 14.76 -10.47
N ASP A 47 3.00 16.03 -10.43
CA ASP A 47 3.14 16.88 -11.61
C ASP A 47 4.17 16.36 -12.60
N ALA A 48 5.30 15.84 -12.12
CA ALA A 48 6.29 15.22 -12.99
C ALA A 48 5.74 13.93 -13.62
N THR A 49 5.02 13.12 -12.84
CA THR A 49 4.37 11.90 -13.34
C THR A 49 3.32 12.23 -14.40
N LYS A 50 2.45 13.21 -14.14
CA LYS A 50 1.50 13.76 -15.12
C LYS A 50 2.19 14.26 -16.37
N TRP A 51 3.28 15.01 -16.22
CA TRP A 51 4.03 15.59 -17.32
C TRP A 51 4.57 14.51 -18.26
N VAL A 52 5.13 13.42 -17.70
CA VAL A 52 5.66 12.30 -18.48
C VAL A 52 4.53 11.51 -19.14
N LEU A 53 3.43 11.26 -18.43
CA LEU A 53 2.27 10.55 -18.99
C LEU A 53 1.57 11.31 -20.11
N HIS A 54 1.44 12.63 -20.02
CA HIS A 54 0.89 13.45 -21.10
C HIS A 54 1.72 13.41 -22.39
N ARG A 55 3.01 13.08 -22.26
CA ARG A 55 3.97 12.96 -23.38
C ARG A 55 4.30 11.52 -23.70
N TRP A 56 3.65 10.59 -23.02
CA TRP A 56 3.69 9.20 -23.39
C TRP A 56 3.00 9.07 -24.75
N PRO A 57 3.62 8.42 -25.75
CA PRO A 57 2.94 8.22 -27.01
C PRO A 57 1.61 7.52 -26.74
N ASN A 58 0.56 7.95 -27.45
CA ASN A 58 -0.70 7.21 -27.51
C ASN A 58 -0.40 5.90 -28.24
N THR A 59 0.18 4.92 -27.53
CA THR A 59 0.47 3.60 -28.09
C THR A 59 -0.84 2.86 -28.23
N GLN A 60 -1.51 3.16 -29.35
CA GLN A 60 -2.51 2.28 -29.98
C GLN A 60 -1.88 0.99 -30.51
N GLU A 61 -0.59 0.76 -30.23
CA GLU A 61 0.10 -0.45 -30.65
C GLU A 61 -0.48 -1.64 -29.88
N ALA A 62 -1.00 -2.61 -30.63
CA ALA A 62 -1.50 -3.88 -30.12
C ALA A 62 -0.45 -4.71 -29.34
N ARG A 63 0.80 -4.23 -29.26
CA ARG A 63 1.93 -4.83 -28.56
C ARG A 63 2.25 -4.00 -27.32
N ARG A 64 2.23 -4.65 -26.16
CA ARG A 64 2.64 -4.07 -24.86
C ARG A 64 4.16 -3.90 -24.82
N GLN A 65 4.69 -2.97 -25.61
CA GLN A 65 6.13 -2.77 -25.79
C GLN A 65 6.48 -1.29 -25.69
N VAL A 66 7.57 -0.99 -24.98
CA VAL A 66 8.22 0.32 -24.96
C VAL A 66 9.42 0.27 -25.90
N THR A 67 9.54 1.26 -26.79
CA THR A 67 10.64 1.35 -27.76
C THR A 67 11.71 2.36 -27.32
N GLU A 68 12.97 2.14 -27.70
CA GLU A 68 14.08 3.06 -27.38
C GLU A 68 13.87 4.45 -28.03
N THR A 69 13.19 4.50 -29.18
CA THR A 69 12.80 5.74 -29.85
C THR A 69 11.85 6.57 -28.99
N THR A 70 10.82 5.92 -28.44
CA THR A 70 9.86 6.56 -27.51
C THR A 70 10.57 7.17 -26.30
N LEU A 71 11.50 6.41 -25.69
CA LEU A 71 12.24 6.90 -24.53
C LEU A 71 13.20 8.05 -24.89
N SER A 72 13.81 7.98 -26.06
CA SER A 72 14.70 9.04 -26.57
C SER A 72 13.92 10.34 -26.82
N ASP A 73 12.72 10.25 -27.39
CA ASP A 73 11.87 11.41 -27.69
C ASP A 73 11.38 12.09 -26.41
N ILE A 74 10.96 11.32 -25.40
CA ILE A 74 10.59 11.86 -24.10
C ILE A 74 11.81 12.50 -23.42
N ARG A 75 12.98 11.83 -23.44
CA ARG A 75 14.22 12.34 -22.84
C ARG A 75 14.68 13.65 -23.46
N ARG A 76 14.59 13.79 -24.79
CA ARG A 76 14.95 15.01 -25.53
C ARG A 76 14.20 16.24 -25.02
N GLN A 77 12.94 16.07 -24.60
CA GLN A 77 12.08 17.18 -24.21
C GLN A 77 12.43 17.81 -22.85
N TRP A 78 13.19 17.15 -21.98
CA TRP A 78 13.65 17.72 -20.71
C TRP A 78 15.16 17.96 -20.62
N ILE A 79 15.91 17.82 -21.72
CA ILE A 79 17.36 18.06 -21.73
C ILE A 79 17.70 19.48 -21.25
N HIS A 80 16.86 20.45 -21.61
CA HIS A 80 17.05 21.87 -21.29
C HIS A 80 16.43 22.31 -19.96
N GLN A 81 15.88 21.38 -19.17
CA GLN A 81 15.24 21.70 -17.89
C GLN A 81 16.28 21.83 -16.76
N PRO A 82 15.99 22.60 -15.70
CA PRO A 82 16.86 22.73 -14.53
C PRO A 82 17.18 21.36 -13.92
N ALA A 83 18.37 21.20 -13.35
CA ALA A 83 18.86 19.91 -12.83
C ALA A 83 17.88 19.21 -11.87
N ARG A 84 17.23 19.97 -10.98
CA ARG A 84 16.24 19.44 -10.02
C ARG A 84 14.96 18.92 -10.71
N LEU A 85 14.47 19.65 -11.71
CA LEU A 85 13.30 19.24 -12.52
C LEU A 85 13.64 18.03 -13.39
N LYS A 86 14.83 18.02 -14.02
CA LYS A 86 15.33 16.91 -14.81
C LYS A 86 15.44 15.62 -13.99
N SER A 87 16.00 15.69 -12.78
CA SER A 87 16.07 14.54 -11.87
C SER A 87 14.66 14.03 -11.51
N ASN A 88 13.71 14.93 -11.26
CA ASN A 88 12.34 14.56 -10.95
C ASN A 88 11.62 13.89 -12.14
N TYR A 89 11.81 14.38 -13.37
CA TYR A 89 11.28 13.74 -14.58
C TYR A 89 11.94 12.39 -14.87
N GLN A 90 13.23 12.24 -14.62
CA GLN A 90 13.92 10.95 -14.72
C GLN A 90 13.34 9.94 -13.72
N ASN A 91 13.13 10.35 -12.48
CA ASN A 91 12.47 9.51 -11.47
C ASN A 91 11.04 9.16 -11.88
N ALA A 92 10.29 10.11 -12.44
CA ALA A 92 8.94 9.85 -12.95
C ALA A 92 8.94 8.84 -14.12
N LEU A 93 9.89 8.96 -15.04
CA LEU A 93 10.05 8.02 -16.15
C LEU A 93 10.38 6.61 -15.64
N THR A 94 11.37 6.48 -14.76
CA THR A 94 11.74 5.17 -14.20
C THR A 94 10.59 4.56 -13.40
N ALA A 95 9.82 5.37 -12.66
CA ALA A 95 8.63 4.95 -11.94
C ALA A 95 7.55 4.38 -12.89
N ILE A 96 7.30 5.04 -14.01
CA ILE A 96 6.36 4.58 -15.05
C ILE A 96 6.87 3.28 -15.68
N LEU A 97 8.17 3.19 -16.01
CA LEU A 97 8.77 1.99 -16.59
C LEU A 97 8.66 0.79 -15.64
N LEU A 98 8.95 0.97 -14.35
CA LEU A 98 8.78 -0.08 -13.34
C LEU A 98 7.34 -0.58 -13.29
N TYR A 99 6.35 0.33 -13.28
CA TYR A 99 4.93 -0.04 -13.28
C TYR A 99 4.52 -0.78 -14.56
N LEU A 100 4.95 -0.28 -15.73
CA LEU A 100 4.69 -0.90 -17.02
C LEU A 100 5.27 -2.32 -17.08
N HIS A 101 6.51 -2.51 -16.62
CA HIS A 101 7.18 -3.80 -16.64
C HIS A 101 6.58 -4.79 -15.64
N HIS A 102 6.54 -4.41 -14.36
CA HIS A 102 6.22 -5.34 -13.27
C HIS A 102 4.72 -5.60 -13.13
N VAL A 103 3.88 -4.58 -13.35
CA VAL A 103 2.42 -4.70 -13.14
C VAL A 103 1.70 -5.02 -14.44
N LEU A 104 2.07 -4.36 -15.54
CA LEU A 104 1.36 -4.50 -16.81
C LEU A 104 2.02 -5.50 -17.78
N GLY A 105 3.21 -6.00 -17.45
CA GLY A 105 3.94 -6.99 -18.23
C GLY A 105 4.42 -6.46 -19.58
N TRP A 106 4.79 -5.19 -19.66
CA TRP A 106 5.31 -4.58 -20.89
C TRP A 106 6.75 -4.99 -21.12
N GLU A 107 7.08 -5.24 -22.40
CA GLU A 107 8.45 -5.39 -22.85
C GLU A 107 9.13 -4.02 -22.88
N ILE A 108 10.27 -3.89 -22.20
CA ILE A 108 11.06 -2.66 -22.13
C ILE A 108 12.40 -2.90 -22.83
N PRO A 109 13.06 -1.88 -23.41
CA PRO A 109 14.38 -2.05 -23.99
C PRO A 109 15.37 -2.62 -22.97
N LYS A 110 16.16 -3.62 -23.37
CA LYS A 110 17.12 -4.33 -22.50
C LYS A 110 18.14 -3.39 -21.82
N THR A 111 18.44 -2.26 -22.46
CA THR A 111 19.27 -1.15 -21.95
C THR A 111 18.70 -0.52 -20.68
N GLU A 112 17.38 -0.42 -20.60
CA GLU A 112 16.65 0.15 -19.48
C GLU A 112 16.25 -0.91 -18.47
N GLU A 113 15.92 -2.12 -18.91
CA GLU A 113 15.69 -3.28 -18.05
C GLU A 113 16.89 -3.55 -17.13
N LYS A 114 18.13 -3.50 -17.66
CA LYS A 114 19.36 -3.62 -16.84
C LYS A 114 19.53 -2.50 -15.81
N LYS A 115 18.89 -1.35 -16.01
CA LYS A 115 18.91 -0.22 -15.07
C LYS A 115 17.77 -0.33 -14.06
N LEU A 116 16.77 -1.17 -14.30
CA LEU A 116 15.71 -1.44 -13.35
C LEU A 116 16.35 -2.12 -12.14
N VAL A 117 16.28 -1.43 -11.02
CA VAL A 117 16.80 -1.91 -9.76
C VAL A 117 15.69 -2.72 -9.10
N ASP A 118 15.98 -3.96 -8.73
CA ASP A 118 15.14 -4.68 -7.79
C ASP A 118 15.27 -4.03 -6.40
N HIS A 119 14.33 -3.12 -6.13
CA HIS A 119 14.27 -2.38 -4.87
C HIS A 119 13.94 -3.29 -3.70
N ASP A 120 13.27 -4.41 -3.95
CA ASP A 120 12.89 -5.38 -2.94
C ASP A 120 14.11 -6.20 -2.51
N ALA A 121 14.91 -6.66 -3.47
CA ALA A 121 16.19 -7.30 -3.21
C ALA A 121 17.16 -6.36 -2.50
N LYS A 122 17.29 -5.10 -2.94
CA LYS A 122 18.15 -4.11 -2.27
C LYS A 122 17.68 -3.76 -0.87
N LEU A 123 16.37 -3.69 -0.64
CA LEU A 123 15.84 -3.49 0.70
C LEU A 123 16.22 -4.67 1.58
N PHE A 124 16.01 -5.88 1.08
CA PHE A 124 16.32 -7.10 1.80
C PHE A 124 17.82 -7.20 2.14
N GLU A 125 18.70 -6.92 1.19
CA GLU A 125 20.15 -6.86 1.39
C GLU A 125 20.52 -5.90 2.53
N LYS A 126 19.91 -4.70 2.56
CA LYS A 126 20.11 -3.72 3.65
C LYS A 126 19.60 -4.20 5.00
N ILE A 127 18.54 -5.00 5.04
CA ILE A 127 18.03 -5.56 6.30
C ILE A 127 18.99 -6.65 6.78
N THR A 128 19.34 -7.59 5.91
CA THR A 128 20.21 -8.72 6.26
C THR A 128 21.63 -8.29 6.60
N SER A 129 22.13 -7.18 6.05
CA SER A 129 23.45 -6.64 6.40
C SER A 129 23.59 -6.24 7.87
N HIS A 130 22.49 -6.12 8.62
CA HIS A 130 22.49 -5.71 10.03
C HIS A 130 22.32 -6.87 11.01
N ALA A 131 22.38 -8.13 10.57
CA ALA A 131 22.10 -9.31 11.41
C ALA A 131 22.79 -9.30 12.78
N HIS A 132 24.12 -9.15 12.79
CA HIS A 132 24.91 -9.15 14.01
C HIS A 132 24.57 -7.96 14.95
N VAL A 133 24.36 -6.78 14.37
CA VAL A 133 24.04 -5.57 15.13
C VAL A 133 22.63 -5.65 15.72
N ALA A 134 21.68 -6.18 14.95
CA ALA A 134 20.30 -6.42 15.39
C ALA A 134 20.26 -7.38 16.57
N TYR A 135 20.99 -8.49 16.50
CA TYR A 135 21.10 -9.46 17.59
C TYR A 135 21.61 -8.81 18.89
N ARG A 136 22.71 -8.04 18.81
CA ARG A 136 23.27 -7.33 19.98
C ARG A 136 22.28 -6.32 20.57
N LEU A 137 21.64 -5.53 19.72
CA LEU A 137 20.65 -4.54 20.15
C LEU A 137 19.46 -5.21 20.85
N LEU A 138 18.97 -6.34 20.32
CA LEU A 138 17.88 -7.10 20.92
C LEU A 138 18.25 -7.64 22.32
N GLN A 139 19.44 -8.23 22.48
CA GLN A 139 19.90 -8.69 23.79
C GLN A 139 19.93 -7.55 24.82
N ARG A 140 20.50 -6.41 24.42
CA ARG A 140 20.63 -5.23 25.29
C ARG A 140 19.29 -4.58 25.60
N TYR A 141 18.37 -4.59 24.63
CA TYR A 141 17.00 -4.17 24.84
C TYR A 141 16.27 -5.03 25.87
N ASN A 142 16.45 -6.36 25.84
CA ASN A 142 15.85 -7.26 26.83
C ASN A 142 16.38 -6.97 28.25
N THR A 143 17.70 -6.77 28.41
CA THR A 143 18.30 -6.37 29.70
C THR A 143 17.78 -5.00 30.18
N PHE A 144 17.58 -4.07 29.25
CA PHE A 144 16.97 -2.78 29.54
C PHE A 144 15.52 -2.95 30.04
N LEU A 145 14.71 -3.80 29.40
CA LEU A 145 13.34 -4.09 29.84
C LEU A 145 13.31 -4.73 31.23
N GLU A 146 14.17 -5.71 31.51
CA GLU A 146 14.29 -6.32 32.84
C GLU A 146 14.57 -5.28 33.92
N THR A 147 15.53 -4.38 33.65
CA THR A 147 15.88 -3.29 34.57
C THR A 147 14.71 -2.31 34.76
N PHE A 148 14.00 -1.99 33.69
CA PHE A 148 12.82 -1.13 33.74
C PHE A 148 11.69 -1.76 34.59
N TYR A 149 11.42 -3.06 34.43
CA TYR A 149 10.41 -3.74 35.22
C TYR A 149 10.74 -3.78 36.72
N GLN A 150 12.03 -3.87 37.07
CA GLN A 150 12.49 -3.84 38.46
C GLN A 150 12.47 -2.44 39.07
N LYS A 151 13.02 -1.44 38.38
CA LYS A 151 13.26 -0.10 38.94
C LYS A 151 12.15 0.91 38.66
N ARG A 152 11.30 0.65 37.66
CA ARG A 152 10.19 1.54 37.23
C ARG A 152 10.63 2.99 36.97
N THR A 153 11.85 3.16 36.45
CA THR A 153 12.41 4.48 36.16
C THR A 153 11.61 5.18 35.06
N PRO A 154 11.42 6.51 35.13
CA PRO A 154 10.83 7.29 34.05
C PRO A 154 11.59 7.07 32.73
N LEU A 155 10.85 6.89 31.65
CA LEU A 155 11.41 6.60 30.33
C LEU A 155 11.65 7.90 29.57
N SER A 156 12.83 8.01 28.96
CA SER A 156 13.15 9.14 28.07
C SER A 156 12.48 8.99 26.70
N GLN A 157 12.44 10.08 25.94
CA GLN A 157 11.80 10.12 24.62
C GLN A 157 12.39 9.08 23.65
N GLU A 158 13.72 8.98 23.57
CA GLU A 158 14.41 8.00 22.73
C GLU A 158 14.19 6.55 23.20
N GLN A 159 14.01 6.32 24.49
CA GLN A 159 13.69 4.99 25.03
C GLN A 159 12.26 4.57 24.66
N ILE A 160 11.27 5.47 24.76
CA ILE A 160 9.90 5.20 24.29
C ILE A 160 9.90 4.96 22.77
N ALA A 161 10.63 5.76 22.00
CA ALA A 161 10.75 5.58 20.55
C ALA A 161 11.28 4.17 20.21
N LEU A 162 12.30 3.71 20.94
CA LEU A 162 12.86 2.38 20.78
C LEU A 162 11.85 1.29 21.15
N ILE A 163 11.15 1.43 22.29
CA ILE A 163 10.12 0.47 22.71
C ILE A 163 9.03 0.34 21.64
N VAL A 164 8.50 1.46 21.15
CA VAL A 164 7.48 1.45 20.09
C VAL A 164 8.03 0.78 18.82
N ALA A 165 9.27 1.07 18.44
CA ALA A 165 9.89 0.50 17.25
C ALA A 165 10.11 -1.03 17.32
N LEU A 166 10.29 -1.58 18.52
CA LEU A 166 10.57 -3.00 18.73
C LEU A 166 9.34 -3.83 19.11
N GLU A 167 8.34 -3.21 19.73
CA GLU A 167 7.17 -3.92 20.26
C GLU A 167 5.89 -3.70 19.44
N VAL A 168 5.80 -2.61 18.67
CA VAL A 168 4.61 -2.27 17.87
C VAL A 168 4.86 -2.50 16.38
N ALA A 169 5.85 -1.79 15.83
CA ALA A 169 6.26 -1.92 14.43
C ALA A 169 7.60 -1.20 14.21
N PRO A 170 8.46 -1.64 13.27
CA PRO A 170 9.74 -0.98 12.97
C PRO A 170 9.52 0.29 12.12
N LEU A 171 8.84 1.27 12.69
CA LEU A 171 8.37 2.47 12.01
C LEU A 171 9.50 3.44 11.63
N PRO A 172 9.35 4.22 10.54
CA PRO A 172 10.23 5.35 10.24
C PRO A 172 10.21 6.39 11.35
N ILE A 173 11.32 7.11 11.48
CA ILE A 173 11.50 8.12 12.54
C ILE A 173 10.42 9.20 12.54
N ASP A 174 9.86 9.54 11.38
CA ASP A 174 8.79 10.53 11.23
C ASP A 174 7.51 10.08 11.93
N TYR A 175 7.18 8.79 11.85
CA TYR A 175 6.01 8.22 12.54
C TYR A 175 6.27 8.09 14.04
N LEU A 176 7.47 7.67 14.45
CA LEU A 176 7.85 7.63 15.87
C LEU A 176 7.76 9.02 16.51
N HIS A 177 8.23 10.05 15.79
CA HIS A 177 8.11 11.44 16.21
C HIS A 177 6.64 11.88 16.34
N HIS A 178 5.80 11.51 15.37
CA HIS A 178 4.38 11.82 15.41
C HIS A 178 3.69 11.18 16.63
N ILE A 179 3.96 9.90 16.91
CA ILE A 179 3.44 9.18 18.09
C ILE A 179 3.82 9.92 19.37
N LEU A 180 5.09 10.29 19.52
CA LEU A 180 5.57 10.95 20.73
C LEU A 180 5.03 12.37 20.94
N THR A 181 4.54 13.01 19.88
CA THR A 181 4.02 14.39 19.94
C THR A 181 2.50 14.48 19.97
N SER A 182 1.80 13.40 19.59
CA SER A 182 0.34 13.39 19.41
C SER A 182 -0.28 12.31 20.28
N PRO A 183 -0.80 12.63 21.49
CA PRO A 183 -1.42 11.63 22.38
C PRO A 183 -2.69 11.01 21.77
N ASP A 184 -3.34 11.70 20.84
CA ASP A 184 -4.56 11.27 20.14
C ASP A 184 -4.35 10.06 19.20
N CYS A 185 -3.13 9.53 19.12
CA CYS A 185 -2.83 8.34 18.34
C CYS A 185 -3.25 7.03 19.01
N ILE A 186 -3.61 7.04 20.30
CA ILE A 186 -4.10 5.84 21.00
C ILE A 186 -5.62 5.72 20.83
N GLU A 187 -6.07 4.58 20.33
CA GLU A 187 -7.49 4.29 20.09
C GLU A 187 -7.90 2.99 20.81
N ILE A 188 -9.07 2.99 21.44
CA ILE A 188 -9.69 1.78 22.00
C ILE A 188 -10.88 1.42 21.12
N VAL A 189 -10.80 0.28 20.44
CA VAL A 189 -11.88 -0.22 19.57
C VAL A 189 -12.17 -1.67 19.92
N ASP A 190 -13.45 -2.01 20.12
CA ASP A 190 -13.90 -3.36 20.49
C ASP A 190 -13.11 -3.96 21.67
N ASN A 191 -12.87 -3.12 22.70
CA ASN A 191 -12.10 -3.47 23.89
C ASN A 191 -10.64 -3.90 23.62
N ARG A 192 -10.08 -3.49 22.47
CA ARG A 192 -8.67 -3.69 22.10
C ARG A 192 -7.97 -2.35 21.91
N LEU A 193 -6.69 -2.32 22.29
CA LEU A 193 -5.83 -1.15 22.19
C LEU A 193 -5.14 -1.12 20.82
N TYR A 194 -5.22 0.04 20.18
CA TYR A 194 -4.60 0.30 18.89
C TYR A 194 -3.82 1.61 18.89
N LEU A 195 -2.80 1.63 18.04
CA LEU A 195 -2.08 2.83 17.68
C LEU A 195 -2.51 3.26 16.27
N ARG A 196 -3.26 4.35 16.17
CA ARG A 196 -3.77 4.94 14.93
C ARG A 196 -2.75 5.92 14.36
N LEU A 197 -2.22 5.61 13.18
CA LEU A 197 -1.24 6.44 12.48
C LEU A 197 -1.81 7.00 11.17
N ILE A 198 -1.85 8.33 11.05
CA ILE A 198 -2.25 9.01 9.82
C ILE A 198 -1.09 8.97 8.81
N HIS A 199 -1.38 8.64 7.55
CA HIS A 199 -0.34 8.52 6.52
C HIS A 199 0.28 9.88 6.17
N ILE A 200 1.55 10.07 6.54
CA ILE A 200 2.28 11.35 6.36
C ILE A 200 2.56 11.62 4.87
N GLN A 201 2.81 10.57 4.07
CA GLN A 201 3.17 10.67 2.65
C GLN A 201 1.97 11.09 1.76
N GLY A 202 0.73 10.88 2.22
CA GLY A 202 -0.49 11.34 1.54
C GLY A 202 -0.73 12.85 1.62
N ARG A 203 0.04 13.60 2.43
CA ARG A 203 -0.06 15.07 2.46
C ARG A 203 0.52 15.75 1.23
N GLN A 204 1.46 15.10 0.53
CA GLN A 204 2.09 15.65 -0.68
C GLN A 204 1.23 15.48 -1.95
N SER A 205 0.20 14.63 -1.93
CA SER A 205 -0.74 14.45 -3.06
C SER A 205 -1.99 15.33 -2.96
N LYS A 206 -2.13 16.15 -1.91
CA LYS A 206 -3.22 17.12 -1.80
C LYS A 206 -2.73 18.55 -2.06
N GLY A 207 -2.55 18.87 -3.34
CA GLY A 207 -2.58 20.24 -3.85
C GLY A 207 -4.00 20.86 -3.85
N ARG A 208 -4.83 20.52 -2.86
CA ARG A 208 -6.18 21.07 -2.69
C ARG A 208 -6.38 21.49 -1.23
N PRO A 209 -6.37 22.80 -0.93
CA PRO A 209 -6.59 23.31 0.42
C PRO A 209 -8.03 23.13 0.94
N ASP A 210 -8.97 22.68 0.09
CA ASP A 210 -10.41 22.79 0.38
C ASP A 210 -11.10 21.44 0.71
N LYS A 211 -10.36 20.35 0.96
CA LYS A 211 -10.95 19.08 1.41
C LYS A 211 -10.25 18.56 2.66
N GLU A 212 -10.97 18.80 3.76
CA GLU A 212 -10.66 18.68 5.18
C GLU A 212 -10.08 17.33 5.61
N ALA A 213 -9.61 17.33 6.86
CA ALA A 213 -8.90 16.27 7.56
C ALA A 213 -9.60 14.89 7.61
N ASP A 214 -10.87 14.79 7.23
CA ASP A 214 -11.70 13.57 7.27
C ASP A 214 -11.33 12.51 6.21
N ASP A 215 -10.67 12.90 5.12
CA ASP A 215 -10.24 11.97 4.06
C ASP A 215 -8.80 11.42 4.29
N ALA A 216 -8.24 11.58 5.49
CA ALA A 216 -6.88 11.14 5.77
C ALA A 216 -6.85 9.62 6.01
N SER A 217 -6.31 8.86 5.05
CA SER A 217 -6.05 7.43 5.23
C SER A 217 -5.15 7.20 6.43
N PHE A 218 -5.48 6.20 7.24
CA PHE A 218 -4.74 5.84 8.44
C PHE A 218 -4.55 4.33 8.53
N THR A 219 -3.67 3.93 9.43
CA THR A 219 -3.36 2.55 9.76
C THR A 219 -3.49 2.32 11.25
N ARG A 220 -3.88 1.11 11.66
CA ARG A 220 -3.96 0.69 13.07
C ARG A 220 -2.96 -0.43 13.34
N TYR A 221 -2.05 -0.19 14.26
CA TYR A 221 -1.22 -1.25 14.84
C TYR A 221 -1.81 -1.72 16.15
N HIS A 222 -1.70 -3.02 16.45
CA HIS A 222 -2.02 -3.49 17.78
C HIS A 222 -1.07 -2.84 18.79
N LEU A 223 -1.61 -2.34 19.89
CA LEU A 223 -0.83 -1.70 20.94
C LEU A 223 -0.76 -2.61 22.17
N PRO A 224 0.41 -3.23 22.46
CA PRO A 224 0.57 -4.05 23.66
C PRO A 224 0.36 -3.23 24.93
N LEU A 225 -0.20 -3.85 25.97
CA LEU A 225 -0.56 -3.16 27.22
C LEU A 225 0.63 -2.49 27.90
N PHE A 226 1.81 -3.12 27.85
CA PHE A 226 3.05 -2.55 28.35
C PHE A 226 3.40 -1.23 27.63
N VAL A 227 3.31 -1.22 26.29
CA VAL A 227 3.62 -0.04 25.48
C VAL A 227 2.58 1.05 25.70
N TYR A 228 1.29 0.69 25.79
CA TYR A 228 0.22 1.61 26.16
C TYR A 228 0.54 2.31 27.48
N ARG A 229 0.87 1.55 28.54
CA ARG A 229 1.24 2.13 29.84
C ARG A 229 2.47 3.04 29.75
N ALA A 230 3.49 2.62 29.01
CA ALA A 230 4.70 3.42 28.83
C ALA A 230 4.40 4.75 28.13
N LEU A 231 3.57 4.74 27.08
CA LEU A 231 3.14 5.92 26.34
C LEU A 231 2.25 6.84 27.20
N THR A 232 1.25 6.31 27.90
CA THR A 232 0.36 7.14 28.74
C THR A 232 1.13 7.83 29.85
N THR A 233 2.01 7.10 30.56
CA THR A 233 2.87 7.69 31.60
C THR A 233 3.82 8.73 31.01
N PHE A 234 4.35 8.49 29.80
CA PHE A 234 5.17 9.48 29.11
C PHE A 234 4.40 10.75 28.79
N TYR A 235 3.18 10.64 28.25
CA TYR A 235 2.33 11.80 27.93
C TYR A 235 1.94 12.59 29.19
N GLU A 236 1.59 11.91 30.28
CA GLU A 236 1.29 12.54 31.57
C GLU A 236 2.48 13.35 32.10
N GLN A 237 3.68 12.77 32.03
CA GLN A 237 4.92 13.42 32.51
C GLN A 237 5.37 14.59 31.62
N HIS A 238 5.09 14.53 30.32
CA HIS A 238 5.62 15.47 29.34
C HIS A 238 4.56 16.40 28.71
N ALA A 239 3.32 16.38 29.21
CA ALA A 239 2.18 17.15 28.66
C ALA A 239 2.50 18.63 28.41
N ALA A 240 3.22 19.29 29.34
CA ALA A 240 3.62 20.69 29.21
C ALA A 240 4.73 20.96 28.17
N THR A 241 5.47 19.92 27.76
CA THR A 241 6.65 20.02 26.89
C THR A 241 6.45 19.48 25.47
N LEU A 242 5.26 18.95 25.15
CA LEU A 242 4.94 18.42 23.82
C LEU A 242 5.11 19.47 22.69
N SER A 243 4.92 20.76 23.00
CA SER A 243 5.11 21.87 22.06
C SER A 243 6.55 22.42 21.99
N HIS A 244 7.49 21.88 22.78
CA HIS A 244 8.81 22.47 23.00
C HIS A 244 9.83 22.07 21.91
N PRO A 245 10.85 22.90 21.56
CA PRO A 245 11.89 22.56 20.56
C PRO A 245 12.75 21.32 20.87
N SER A 246 12.64 20.71 22.05
CA SER A 246 13.18 19.37 22.34
C SER A 246 12.46 18.27 21.54
N MET A 247 11.19 18.46 21.21
CA MET A 247 10.36 17.59 20.37
C MET A 247 10.63 17.78 18.87
N ARG A 248 11.80 18.29 18.44
CA ARG A 248 12.12 18.39 17.01
C ARG A 248 12.57 17.04 16.47
N LEU A 249 12.04 16.65 15.31
CA LEU A 249 12.37 15.41 14.59
C LEU A 249 13.87 15.11 14.50
N ASN A 250 14.68 16.10 14.11
CA ASN A 250 16.14 15.93 13.99
C ASN A 250 16.81 15.60 15.33
N ARG A 251 16.35 16.21 16.43
CA ARG A 251 16.87 15.94 17.77
C ARG A 251 16.51 14.53 18.23
N LEU A 252 15.28 14.09 17.98
CA LEU A 252 14.86 12.71 18.26
C LEU A 252 15.72 11.71 17.48
N LYS A 253 15.92 11.96 16.18
CA LYS A 253 16.77 11.12 15.33
C LYS A 253 18.19 11.00 15.88
N ASP A 254 18.76 12.12 16.32
CA ASP A 254 20.12 12.16 16.88
C ASP A 254 20.21 11.43 18.23
N ARG A 255 19.23 11.64 19.13
CA ARG A 255 19.18 10.98 20.44
C ARG A 255 18.92 9.49 20.35
N LEU A 256 17.99 9.08 19.48
CA LEU A 256 17.72 7.66 19.23
C LEU A 256 18.93 6.96 18.62
N HIS A 257 19.63 7.62 17.68
CA HIS A 257 20.89 7.12 17.14
C HIS A 257 21.96 6.94 18.23
N ALA A 258 22.10 7.93 19.11
CA ALA A 258 23.05 7.88 20.22
C ALA A 258 22.72 6.75 21.21
N LEU A 259 21.45 6.63 21.62
CA LEU A 259 20.97 5.55 22.50
C LEU A 259 21.24 4.18 21.89
N ILE A 260 20.89 3.97 20.62
CA ILE A 260 21.09 2.68 19.95
C ILE A 260 22.58 2.34 19.88
N ASN A 261 23.44 3.29 19.51
CA ASN A 261 24.88 3.06 19.50
C ASN A 261 25.44 2.79 20.89
N GLN A 262 24.93 3.47 21.93
CA GLN A 262 25.33 3.20 23.31
C GLN A 262 24.97 1.76 23.71
N LEU A 263 23.73 1.34 23.45
CA LEU A 263 23.27 -0.03 23.73
C LEU A 263 24.11 -1.07 22.99
N ILE A 264 24.45 -0.81 21.73
CA ILE A 264 25.28 -1.73 20.93
C ILE A 264 26.73 -1.75 21.46
N ASN A 265 27.31 -0.58 21.75
CA ASN A 265 28.73 -0.42 22.02
C ASN A 265 29.13 -0.56 23.50
N ASP A 266 28.20 -0.77 24.43
CA ASP A 266 28.51 -1.14 25.81
C ASP A 266 29.24 -2.50 25.84
N VAL A 267 30.53 -2.44 25.53
CA VAL A 267 31.59 -3.40 25.82
C VAL A 267 32.13 -2.99 27.19
N GLU A 268 32.30 -3.94 28.10
CA GLU A 268 32.99 -3.70 29.36
C GLU A 268 34.32 -2.97 29.11
N PRO A 269 34.73 -2.03 29.97
CA PRO A 269 35.95 -1.24 29.78
C PRO A 269 37.20 -2.09 30.06
N SER A 270 37.49 -3.04 29.20
CA SER A 270 38.68 -3.89 29.29
C SER A 270 39.16 -4.27 27.89
N THR A 271 39.54 -3.28 27.11
CA THR A 271 40.71 -3.30 26.21
C THR A 271 40.79 -1.99 25.46
N GLY A 272 41.90 -1.27 25.64
CA GLY A 272 42.17 -0.03 24.93
C GLY A 272 42.28 -0.27 23.44
N ALA A 273 41.21 -0.02 22.69
CA ALA A 273 41.24 0.04 21.24
C ALA A 273 40.25 1.09 20.74
N SER A 274 40.81 2.10 20.06
CA SER A 274 40.24 2.92 18.97
C SER A 274 38.79 3.41 19.07
N SER A 275 38.63 4.74 18.94
CA SER A 275 37.41 5.50 18.62
C SER A 275 36.17 4.67 18.24
N PRO A 276 35.00 4.86 18.89
CA PRO A 276 33.84 4.01 18.71
C PRO A 276 33.44 4.00 17.24
N THR A 277 33.69 2.87 16.57
CA THR A 277 33.23 2.65 15.20
C THR A 277 31.72 2.55 15.30
N HIS A 278 30.98 3.57 14.86
CA HIS A 278 29.52 3.55 14.92
C HIS A 278 29.00 2.41 14.03
N PRO A 279 28.47 1.31 14.61
CA PRO A 279 28.12 0.11 13.85
C PRO A 279 26.90 0.34 12.94
N CYS A 280 26.13 1.41 13.18
CA CYS A 280 24.98 1.80 12.37
C CYS A 280 25.01 3.30 12.13
N SER A 281 24.83 3.74 10.87
CA SER A 281 24.62 5.17 10.56
C SER A 281 23.18 5.61 10.86
N LYS A 282 22.96 6.93 10.98
CA LYS A 282 21.61 7.51 11.19
C LYS A 282 20.63 7.17 10.07
N ALA A 283 21.11 6.97 8.85
CA ALA A 283 20.27 6.62 7.69
C ALA A 283 19.88 5.13 7.69
N GLN A 284 20.63 4.29 8.39
CA GLN A 284 20.42 2.84 8.45
C GLN A 284 19.55 2.39 9.62
N LEU A 285 19.27 3.27 10.59
CA LEU A 285 18.48 2.96 11.80
C LEU A 285 17.18 2.22 11.49
N HIS A 286 16.45 2.66 10.47
CA HIS A 286 15.19 2.04 10.11
C HIS A 286 15.36 0.60 9.58
N PHE A 287 16.44 0.31 8.86
CA PHE A 287 16.76 -1.06 8.41
C PHE A 287 17.25 -1.93 9.56
N LEU A 288 17.99 -1.37 10.52
CA LEU A 288 18.40 -2.07 11.74
C LEU A 288 17.18 -2.49 12.57
N LEU A 289 16.19 -1.60 12.74
CA LEU A 289 14.95 -1.92 13.45
C LEU A 289 14.16 -3.03 12.72
N GLN A 290 14.05 -2.94 11.40
CA GLN A 290 13.45 -4.00 10.57
C GLN A 290 14.20 -5.33 10.70
N ALA A 291 15.54 -5.31 10.77
CA ALA A 291 16.34 -6.51 10.94
C ALA A 291 16.03 -7.23 12.25
N ILE A 292 15.72 -6.51 13.34
CA ILE A 292 15.30 -7.16 14.59
C ILE A 292 14.01 -7.96 14.38
N TRP A 293 13.00 -7.38 13.76
CA TRP A 293 11.75 -8.09 13.46
C TRP A 293 11.96 -9.28 12.53
N TYR A 294 12.80 -9.12 11.52
CA TYR A 294 13.18 -10.20 10.60
C TYR A 294 13.82 -11.39 11.35
N TYR A 295 14.80 -11.13 12.23
CA TYR A 295 15.53 -12.20 12.92
C TYR A 295 14.86 -12.71 14.20
N ARG A 296 14.08 -11.89 14.90
CA ARG A 296 13.38 -12.26 16.15
C ARG A 296 12.10 -13.04 15.86
N ASP A 297 11.30 -12.55 14.92
CA ASP A 297 9.93 -13.01 14.70
C ASP A 297 9.75 -13.72 13.34
N ASP A 298 10.85 -13.93 12.60
CA ASP A 298 10.89 -14.60 11.28
C ASP A 298 9.91 -13.98 10.26
N VAL A 299 9.75 -12.66 10.31
CA VAL A 299 8.80 -11.93 9.46
C VAL A 299 9.31 -11.89 8.02
N VAL A 300 8.53 -12.48 7.11
CA VAL A 300 8.84 -12.48 5.67
C VAL A 300 9.01 -11.03 5.15
N PRO A 301 10.00 -10.75 4.28
CA PRO A 301 10.32 -9.39 3.84
C PRO A 301 9.14 -8.59 3.27
N THR A 302 8.20 -9.25 2.58
CA THR A 302 7.00 -8.59 2.05
C THR A 302 6.11 -8.06 3.18
N LEU A 303 5.84 -8.91 4.17
CA LEU A 303 5.05 -8.53 5.34
C LEU A 303 5.80 -7.50 6.20
N LEU A 304 7.12 -7.63 6.32
CA LEU A 304 7.95 -6.67 7.06
C LEU A 304 7.85 -5.26 6.46
N LYS A 305 7.79 -5.14 5.12
CA LYS A 305 7.53 -3.84 4.47
C LYS A 305 6.14 -3.32 4.83
N ASP A 306 5.12 -4.16 4.77
CA ASP A 306 3.77 -3.75 5.10
C ASP A 306 3.68 -3.26 6.55
N ILE A 307 4.32 -3.95 7.50
CA ILE A 307 4.39 -3.54 8.91
C ILE A 307 5.23 -2.27 9.10
N ALA A 308 6.40 -2.17 8.44
CA ALA A 308 7.32 -1.04 8.62
C ALA A 308 6.74 0.27 8.06
N TYR A 309 5.95 0.22 6.98
CA TYR A 309 5.45 1.41 6.30
C TYR A 309 3.93 1.53 6.43
N PRO A 310 3.42 2.41 7.32
CA PRO A 310 1.99 2.52 7.57
C PRO A 310 1.15 2.77 6.32
N ALA A 311 1.68 3.53 5.35
CA ALA A 311 0.99 3.86 4.11
C ALA A 311 0.76 2.68 3.15
N ARG A 312 1.39 1.52 3.39
CA ARG A 312 1.22 0.32 2.54
C ARG A 312 -0.06 -0.44 2.84
N HIS A 313 -0.68 -0.20 3.99
CA HIS A 313 -1.98 -0.74 4.37
C HIS A 313 -2.89 0.39 4.81
N VAL A 314 -4.20 0.18 4.80
CA VAL A 314 -5.19 1.18 5.21
C VAL A 314 -6.18 0.48 6.13
N ALA A 315 -6.35 1.03 7.33
CA ALA A 315 -7.41 0.62 8.23
C ALA A 315 -8.71 1.33 7.84
N TYR A 316 -9.81 0.62 8.02
CA TYR A 316 -11.15 1.18 7.80
C TYR A 316 -11.77 1.54 9.15
N GLU A 317 -12.58 2.59 9.17
CA GLU A 317 -13.42 2.83 10.33
C GLU A 317 -14.33 1.62 10.55
N LEU A 318 -14.22 1.02 11.74
CA LEU A 318 -15.12 -0.03 12.16
C LEU A 318 -16.46 0.65 12.37
N LYS A 319 -17.34 0.56 11.36
CA LYS A 319 -18.74 0.91 11.57
C LYS A 319 -19.26 -0.06 12.61
N THR A 320 -19.47 0.42 13.82
CA THR A 320 -20.31 -0.27 14.78
C THR A 320 -21.69 -0.30 14.14
N LEU A 321 -21.96 -1.38 13.42
CA LEU A 321 -23.26 -1.65 12.85
C LEU A 321 -24.15 -1.93 14.05
N SER A 322 -24.72 -0.89 14.65
CA SER A 322 -25.89 -1.02 15.51
C SER A 322 -27.05 -1.39 14.60
N ILE A 323 -27.03 -2.63 14.11
CA ILE A 323 -28.18 -3.25 13.46
C ILE A 323 -29.00 -3.80 14.62
N PRO A 324 -30.22 -3.28 14.86
CA PRO A 324 -31.13 -3.94 15.78
C PRO A 324 -31.30 -5.39 15.30
N ASN A 325 -31.03 -6.37 16.17
CA ASN A 325 -31.04 -7.83 15.91
C ASN A 325 -29.75 -8.47 15.35
N GLN A 326 -28.57 -7.87 15.51
CA GLN A 326 -27.31 -8.50 15.07
C GLN A 326 -27.05 -9.87 15.74
N GLU A 327 -27.32 -10.02 17.04
CA GLU A 327 -27.23 -11.31 17.74
C GLU A 327 -28.20 -12.33 17.16
N LYS A 328 -29.47 -11.95 16.92
CA LYS A 328 -30.44 -12.85 16.27
C LYS A 328 -30.05 -13.25 14.86
N GLN A 329 -29.51 -12.33 14.05
CA GLN A 329 -29.06 -12.66 12.70
C GLN A 329 -27.80 -13.54 12.70
N LEU A 330 -26.88 -13.32 13.64
CA LEU A 330 -25.71 -14.19 13.82
C LEU A 330 -26.16 -15.57 14.32
N ASP A 331 -27.05 -15.63 15.32
CA ASP A 331 -27.65 -16.87 15.81
C ASP A 331 -28.40 -17.61 14.70
N ASP A 332 -29.14 -16.90 13.83
CA ASP A 332 -29.81 -17.51 12.68
C ASP A 332 -28.80 -18.07 11.67
N ILE A 333 -27.71 -17.36 11.36
CA ILE A 333 -26.64 -17.82 10.45
C ILE A 333 -25.96 -19.07 11.03
N TYR A 334 -25.60 -19.04 12.30
CA TYR A 334 -24.91 -20.16 12.94
C TYR A 334 -25.85 -21.35 13.17
N ALA A 335 -27.12 -21.13 13.56
CA ALA A 335 -28.12 -22.18 13.69
C ALA A 335 -28.38 -22.90 12.36
N GLN A 336 -28.26 -22.19 11.23
CA GLN A 336 -28.40 -22.78 9.89
C GLN A 336 -27.21 -23.68 9.52
N THR A 337 -25.99 -23.35 9.96
CA THR A 337 -24.78 -24.14 9.68
C THR A 337 -24.61 -25.39 10.54
N TRP A 338 -25.27 -25.47 11.70
CA TRP A 338 -25.20 -26.63 12.60
C TRP A 338 -26.39 -27.60 12.48
N ASP A 339 -27.35 -27.31 11.60
CA ASP A 339 -28.43 -28.23 11.28
C ASP A 339 -28.00 -29.18 10.16
N ASP A 340 -27.65 -30.42 10.49
CA ASP A 340 -27.27 -31.47 9.53
C ASP A 340 -28.33 -31.76 8.46
N LYS A 341 -29.54 -31.22 8.62
CA LYS A 341 -30.68 -31.33 7.69
C LYS A 341 -31.17 -29.97 7.21
N TRP A 342 -30.35 -28.92 7.27
CA TRP A 342 -30.72 -27.56 6.85
C TRP A 342 -31.27 -27.52 5.41
N TYR A 343 -30.78 -28.41 4.53
CA TYR A 343 -31.24 -28.56 3.15
C TYR A 343 -32.67 -29.10 3.01
N GLU A 344 -33.21 -29.81 4.02
CA GLU A 344 -34.60 -30.31 4.03
C GLU A 344 -35.60 -29.18 4.35
N LYS A 345 -35.13 -28.15 5.07
CA LYS A 345 -35.94 -26.97 5.46
C LYS A 345 -35.98 -25.89 4.39
N VAL A 346 -35.13 -25.99 3.37
CA VAL A 346 -35.27 -25.21 2.14
C VAL A 346 -36.53 -25.70 1.45
N LYS A 347 -37.67 -25.05 1.73
CA LYS A 347 -38.86 -25.21 0.89
C LYS A 347 -38.41 -25.01 -0.55
N PRO A 348 -38.79 -25.87 -1.51
CA PRO A 348 -38.60 -25.56 -2.91
C PRO A 348 -39.42 -24.30 -3.18
N GLY A 349 -38.80 -23.14 -3.02
CA GLY A 349 -39.31 -21.89 -3.54
C GLY A 349 -39.61 -22.16 -5.01
N GLU A 350 -40.70 -21.57 -5.50
CA GLU A 350 -41.03 -21.55 -6.92
C GLU A 350 -39.73 -21.50 -7.68
N LYS A 351 -39.42 -22.56 -8.46
CA LYS A 351 -38.16 -22.67 -9.18
C LYS A 351 -38.00 -21.35 -9.91
N GLU A 352 -37.19 -20.43 -9.38
CA GLU A 352 -36.87 -19.18 -10.04
C GLU A 352 -36.14 -19.66 -11.28
N GLN A 353 -36.91 -19.73 -12.38
CA GLN A 353 -36.41 -20.25 -13.64
C GLN A 353 -35.18 -19.42 -13.93
N TRP A 354 -34.02 -20.09 -13.89
CA TRP A 354 -32.75 -19.43 -14.04
C TRP A 354 -32.86 -18.52 -15.26
N PRO A 355 -32.79 -17.18 -15.12
CA PRO A 355 -33.05 -16.28 -16.24
C PRO A 355 -32.08 -16.56 -17.39
N HIS A 356 -30.89 -17.07 -17.04
CA HIS A 356 -29.87 -17.52 -17.96
C HIS A 356 -30.24 -18.77 -18.76
N GLN A 357 -31.17 -19.61 -18.28
CA GLN A 357 -31.64 -20.78 -19.02
C GLN A 357 -32.47 -20.37 -20.24
N LYS A 358 -33.28 -19.30 -20.12
CA LYS A 358 -33.94 -18.67 -21.28
C LYS A 358 -32.91 -18.06 -22.25
N LEU A 359 -31.92 -17.33 -21.74
CA LEU A 359 -30.83 -16.76 -22.57
C LEU A 359 -30.01 -17.84 -23.29
N LEU A 360 -29.66 -18.94 -22.61
CA LEU A 360 -28.92 -20.05 -23.21
C LEU A 360 -29.76 -20.78 -24.25
N ASN A 361 -31.05 -20.99 -23.97
CA ASN A 361 -31.96 -21.64 -24.91
C ASN A 361 -32.18 -20.77 -26.15
N ASP A 362 -32.38 -19.46 -25.99
CA ASP A 362 -32.54 -18.53 -27.11
C ASP A 362 -31.25 -18.42 -27.94
N TYR A 363 -30.08 -18.38 -27.29
CA TYR A 363 -28.79 -18.41 -27.98
C TYR A 363 -28.57 -19.74 -28.73
N LYS A 364 -28.89 -20.88 -28.10
CA LYS A 364 -28.80 -22.20 -28.75
C LYS A 364 -29.74 -22.31 -29.96
N LYS A 365 -30.94 -21.72 -29.88
CA LYS A 365 -31.97 -21.82 -30.92
C LYS A 365 -31.72 -20.87 -32.09
N ASN A 366 -31.30 -19.63 -31.82
CA ASN A 366 -31.21 -18.58 -32.84
C ASN A 366 -29.77 -18.23 -33.25
N ARG A 367 -28.75 -18.79 -32.58
CA ARG A 367 -27.30 -18.52 -32.77
C ARG A 367 -26.95 -17.03 -32.85
N THR A 368 -27.80 -16.15 -32.34
CA THR A 368 -27.69 -14.70 -32.39
C THR A 368 -27.84 -14.12 -30.99
N LYS A 369 -27.14 -13.01 -30.73
CA LYS A 369 -27.10 -12.40 -29.39
C LYS A 369 -28.49 -11.81 -29.05
N PRO A 370 -29.05 -12.15 -27.88
CA PRO A 370 -30.31 -11.54 -27.43
C PRO A 370 -30.10 -10.04 -27.17
N THR A 371 -30.83 -9.20 -27.89
CA THR A 371 -30.59 -7.74 -28.00
C THR A 371 -31.38 -6.89 -27.01
N LYS A 372 -32.35 -7.47 -26.30
CA LYS A 372 -33.13 -6.76 -25.28
C LYS A 372 -33.26 -7.63 -24.03
N TYR A 373 -32.48 -7.28 -23.00
CA TYR A 373 -32.71 -7.77 -21.65
C TYR A 373 -32.57 -6.60 -20.67
N GLU A 374 -33.61 -6.39 -19.88
CA GLU A 374 -33.54 -5.52 -18.71
C GLU A 374 -32.75 -6.25 -17.64
N VAL A 375 -31.69 -5.61 -17.14
CA VAL A 375 -30.94 -6.14 -16.00
C VAL A 375 -31.79 -5.84 -14.79
N THR A 376 -32.56 -6.82 -14.33
CA THR A 376 -33.22 -6.75 -13.02
C THR A 376 -32.13 -6.41 -11.98
N ARG A 377 -32.39 -5.44 -11.10
CA ARG A 377 -31.49 -5.13 -9.99
C ARG A 377 -31.51 -6.33 -9.03
N TRP A 378 -30.48 -7.16 -9.06
CA TRP A 378 -30.38 -8.36 -8.22
C TRP A 378 -29.86 -8.01 -6.82
N GLN A 379 -30.18 -8.86 -5.84
CA GLN A 379 -29.84 -8.67 -4.43
C GLN A 379 -28.31 -8.72 -4.21
N MET A 380 -27.80 -7.88 -3.31
CA MET A 380 -26.36 -7.63 -3.10
C MET A 380 -25.51 -8.88 -2.84
N HIS A 381 -26.09 -9.96 -2.33
CA HIS A 381 -25.38 -11.19 -1.99
C HIS A 381 -25.22 -12.17 -3.16
N ASN A 382 -25.82 -11.91 -4.32
CA ASN A 382 -25.69 -12.78 -5.50
C ASN A 382 -25.31 -11.96 -6.75
N VAL A 383 -24.00 -11.69 -6.89
CA VAL A 383 -23.42 -10.85 -7.95
C VAL A 383 -23.15 -11.59 -9.27
N LEU A 384 -23.15 -12.93 -9.25
CA LEU A 384 -22.85 -13.76 -10.43
C LEU A 384 -23.79 -13.51 -11.63
N PRO A 385 -25.12 -13.40 -11.45
CA PRO A 385 -26.05 -13.11 -12.55
C PRO A 385 -25.84 -11.72 -13.16
N GLN A 386 -25.48 -10.73 -12.33
CA GLN A 386 -25.19 -9.37 -12.77
C GLN A 386 -23.89 -9.33 -13.59
N LEU A 387 -22.85 -10.04 -13.13
CA LEU A 387 -21.60 -10.20 -13.87
C LEU A 387 -21.82 -10.90 -15.22
N ALA A 388 -22.61 -11.96 -15.26
CA ALA A 388 -22.96 -12.66 -16.51
C ALA A 388 -23.79 -11.79 -17.47
N GLY A 389 -24.76 -11.03 -16.95
CA GLY A 389 -25.55 -10.08 -17.75
C GLY A 389 -24.70 -8.94 -18.33
N LEU A 390 -23.76 -8.41 -17.54
CA LEU A 390 -22.78 -7.41 -17.99
C LEU A 390 -21.83 -7.99 -19.05
N PHE A 391 -21.41 -9.25 -18.88
CA PHE A 391 -20.57 -9.97 -19.84
C PHE A 391 -21.28 -10.16 -21.18
N VAL A 392 -22.56 -10.54 -21.18
CA VAL A 392 -23.37 -10.69 -22.40
C VAL A 392 -23.69 -9.33 -23.06
N LYS A 393 -23.81 -8.23 -22.29
CA LYS A 393 -23.97 -6.88 -22.84
C LYS A 393 -22.68 -6.29 -23.45
N LYS A 394 -21.49 -6.77 -23.08
CA LYS A 394 -20.19 -6.31 -23.61
C LYS A 394 -19.30 -7.47 -24.06
N PRO A 395 -19.54 -8.08 -25.24
CA PRO A 395 -18.83 -9.29 -25.65
C PRO A 395 -17.56 -9.06 -26.46
N ASP A 396 -17.08 -7.82 -26.62
CA ASP A 396 -15.92 -7.54 -27.49
C ASP A 396 -14.57 -7.69 -26.78
N ILE A 397 -14.55 -8.26 -25.58
CA ILE A 397 -13.32 -8.66 -24.91
C ILE A 397 -13.27 -10.19 -24.96
N VAL A 398 -12.29 -10.69 -25.72
CA VAL A 398 -11.89 -12.11 -25.90
C VAL A 398 -12.60 -12.87 -27.03
N ARG A 399 -12.09 -12.72 -28.26
CA ARG A 399 -12.04 -13.82 -29.24
C ARG A 399 -10.64 -14.44 -29.18
N TRP A 400 -10.50 -15.56 -28.47
CA TRP A 400 -9.44 -16.52 -28.78
C TRP A 400 -9.85 -17.24 -30.07
N ARG A 401 -9.13 -17.01 -31.17
CA ARG A 401 -9.13 -17.93 -32.31
C ARG A 401 -8.06 -18.99 -32.02
N ALA A 402 -8.49 -20.22 -31.83
CA ALA A 402 -7.64 -21.38 -32.06
C ALA A 402 -7.44 -21.50 -33.58
N GLY A 403 -6.17 -21.49 -33.97
CA GLY A 403 -5.64 -21.85 -35.28
C GLY A 403 -4.26 -22.43 -35.03
#